data_AF-A0A6B9UDG9-F1
#
_entry.id   AF-A0A6B9UDG9-F1
#
_cell.length_a   1.000
_cell.length_b   1.000
_cell.length_c   1.000
_cell.angle_alpha   90.00
_cell.angle_beta   90.00
_cell.angle_gamma   90.00
#
_symmetry.space_group_name_H-M   'P 1'
#
loop_
_entity.id
_entity.type
_entity.pdbx_description
1 polymer ?
#
loop_
_entity_poly.entity_id
_entity_poly.type
_entity_poly.pdbx_seq_one_letter_code
_entity_poly.pdbx_strand_id
1 'polypeptide(L)'
;CSDENHMHVADDLPRPSISPEPGTVIPLGSHVTFVCRGPVGVQTFRLEKDRRSTYNDTEDVSQPSPSESEARFRIDSVTEGNAGLYRCVYYKPPKWSDQSDFLELLVKGEDVTWAL
;
A
#
# COMPACT_ATOMS: atom_id res chain seq x y z
N CYS A 1 -6.96 -31.67 38.00
CA CYS A 1 -5.55 -31.30 37.83
C CYS A 1 -5.34 -31.05 36.36
N SER A 2 -4.88 -29.85 36.08
CA SER A 2 -4.76 -29.19 34.80
C SER A 2 -3.96 -30.00 33.78
N ASP A 3 -4.05 -29.58 32.50
CA ASP A 3 -2.93 -29.27 31.61
C ASP A 3 -3.26 -29.69 30.16
N GLU A 4 -3.10 -28.90 29.10
CA GLU A 4 -2.83 -27.48 28.87
C GLU A 4 -3.32 -27.27 27.41
N ASN A 5 -4.23 -26.32 27.17
CA ASN A 5 -4.56 -25.90 25.82
C ASN A 5 -3.39 -25.06 25.29
N HIS A 6 -2.37 -25.72 24.71
CA HIS A 6 -1.29 -25.07 23.98
C HIS A 6 -1.85 -24.44 22.70
N MET A 7 -2.44 -23.26 22.86
CA MET A 7 -2.79 -22.39 21.75
C MET A 7 -1.48 -21.85 21.18
N HIS A 8 -0.96 -22.51 20.15
CA HIS A 8 0.07 -21.93 19.28
C HIS A 8 -0.55 -20.75 18.54
N VAL A 9 -0.64 -19.60 19.19
CA VAL A 9 -0.82 -18.33 18.47
C VAL A 9 0.51 -18.07 17.79
N ALA A 10 0.66 -18.51 16.54
CA ALA A 10 1.59 -17.83 15.67
C ALA A 10 1.14 -16.37 15.68
N ASP A 11 1.97 -15.48 16.22
CA ASP A 11 1.70 -14.05 16.25
C ASP A 11 1.61 -13.58 14.80
N ASP A 12 0.39 -13.60 14.23
CA ASP A 12 0.16 -13.19 12.86
C ASP A 12 0.31 -11.68 12.79
N LEU A 13 1.21 -11.27 11.90
CA LEU A 13 1.48 -9.85 11.68
C LEU A 13 0.17 -9.19 11.22
N PRO A 14 -0.24 -8.07 11.85
CA PRO A 14 -1.47 -7.39 11.45
C PRO A 14 -1.40 -6.97 9.98
N ARG A 15 -2.52 -7.06 9.27
CA ARG A 15 -2.57 -6.62 7.88
C ARG A 15 -2.26 -5.12 7.77
N PRO A 16 -1.44 -4.69 6.80
CA PRO A 16 -1.24 -3.28 6.55
C PRO A 16 -2.52 -2.62 6.01
N SER A 17 -2.59 -1.31 6.15
CA SER A 17 -3.58 -0.48 5.44
C SER A 17 -2.93 0.20 4.23
N ILE A 18 -3.78 0.55 3.27
CA ILE A 18 -3.42 1.30 2.08
C ILE A 18 -4.42 2.45 1.90
N SER A 19 -3.93 3.65 1.61
CA SER A 19 -4.78 4.79 1.25
C SER A 19 -4.17 5.60 0.11
N PRO A 20 -4.99 6.27 -0.71
CA PRO A 20 -4.50 7.10 -1.79
C PRO A 20 -4.64 8.60 -1.45
N GLU A 21 -3.65 9.38 -1.83
CA GLU A 21 -3.69 10.85 -1.74
C GLU A 21 -3.45 11.46 -3.13
N PRO A 22 -4.34 12.35 -3.64
CA PRO A 22 -5.50 12.94 -2.96
C PRO A 22 -6.77 12.07 -2.98
N GLY A 23 -6.80 10.97 -3.72
CA GLY A 23 -7.96 10.10 -3.85
C GLY A 23 -7.75 8.97 -4.86
N THR A 24 -8.81 8.23 -5.18
CA THR A 24 -8.75 7.06 -6.08
C THR A 24 -8.94 7.40 -7.54
N VAL A 25 -9.53 8.56 -7.87
CA VAL A 25 -9.76 9.01 -9.25
C VAL A 25 -8.78 10.13 -9.57
N ILE A 26 -7.82 9.85 -10.45
CA ILE A 26 -6.70 10.75 -10.72
C ILE A 26 -6.72 11.17 -12.19
N PRO A 27 -6.68 12.48 -12.51
CA PRO A 27 -6.55 12.93 -13.89
C PRO A 27 -5.23 12.47 -14.52
N LEU A 28 -5.25 12.21 -15.82
CA LEU A 28 -4.05 11.91 -16.59
C LEU A 28 -3.01 13.04 -16.43
N GLY A 29 -1.73 12.66 -16.29
CA GLY A 29 -0.62 13.60 -16.06
C GLY A 29 -0.52 14.17 -14.65
N SER A 30 -1.52 13.96 -13.78
CA SER A 30 -1.46 14.35 -12.37
C SER A 30 -0.69 13.34 -11.52
N HIS A 31 -0.50 13.63 -10.24
CA HIS A 31 0.20 12.74 -9.31
C HIS A 31 -0.75 12.01 -8.36
N VAL A 32 -0.27 10.89 -7.82
CA VAL A 32 -0.90 10.19 -6.70
C VAL A 32 0.18 9.66 -5.76
N THR A 33 -0.11 9.64 -4.47
CA THR A 33 0.73 8.98 -3.46
C THR A 33 -0.08 7.85 -2.82
N PHE A 34 0.42 6.63 -2.91
CA PHE A 34 -0.08 5.53 -2.08
C PHE A 34 0.64 5.56 -0.74
N VAL A 35 -0.13 5.47 0.33
CA VAL A 35 0.37 5.47 1.70
C VAL A 35 0.09 4.10 2.28
N CYS A 36 1.16 3.36 2.58
CA CYS A 36 1.07 2.08 3.28
C CYS A 36 1.36 2.32 4.77
N ARG A 37 0.52 1.79 5.65
CA ARG A 37 0.76 1.83 7.11
C ARG A 37 0.71 0.44 7.71
N GLY A 38 1.53 0.23 8.74
CA GLY A 38 1.67 -1.03 9.44
C GLY A 38 2.17 -0.81 10.88
N PRO A 39 2.36 -1.88 11.66
CA PRO A 39 2.83 -1.75 13.02
C PRO A 39 4.25 -1.17 13.07
N VAL A 40 4.64 -0.59 14.20
CA VAL A 40 6.01 -0.13 14.43
C VAL A 40 7.04 -1.24 14.18
N GLY A 41 8.20 -0.87 13.62
CA GLY A 41 9.33 -1.76 13.40
C GLY A 41 9.30 -2.49 12.05
N VAL A 42 8.46 -2.05 11.12
CA VAL A 42 8.56 -2.45 9.70
C VAL A 42 9.88 -1.94 9.14
N GLN A 43 10.59 -2.81 8.41
CA GLN A 43 11.83 -2.46 7.73
C GLN A 43 11.61 -2.12 6.26
N THR A 44 10.63 -2.78 5.63
CA THR A 44 10.35 -2.61 4.21
C THR A 44 8.86 -2.64 3.97
N PHE A 45 8.34 -1.68 3.19
CA PHE A 45 7.02 -1.79 2.59
C PHE A 45 7.14 -2.12 1.12
N ARG A 46 6.17 -2.90 0.62
CA ARG A 46 5.98 -3.25 -0.78
C ARG A 46 4.63 -2.77 -1.25
N LEU A 47 4.59 -2.02 -2.35
CA LEU A 47 3.38 -1.71 -3.09
C LEU A 47 3.27 -2.63 -4.31
N GLU A 48 2.28 -3.51 -4.32
CA GLU A 48 2.01 -4.48 -5.40
C GLU A 48 0.89 -3.98 -6.31
N LYS A 49 1.02 -4.25 -7.63
CA LYS A 49 -0.03 -4.00 -8.62
C LYS A 49 -0.50 -5.30 -9.27
N ASP A 50 -1.75 -5.67 -9.03
CA ASP A 50 -2.32 -7.02 -9.16
C ASP A 50 -2.38 -7.58 -10.60
N ARG A 51 -2.04 -6.78 -11.62
CA ARG A 51 -2.18 -7.16 -13.03
C ARG A 51 -0.89 -7.14 -13.85
N ARG A 52 0.26 -6.86 -13.23
CA ARG A 52 1.52 -6.74 -13.97
C ARG A 52 2.70 -7.46 -13.32
N SER A 53 2.48 -8.18 -12.21
CA SER A 53 3.57 -8.72 -11.37
C SER A 53 4.62 -7.66 -11.02
N THR A 54 4.23 -6.38 -11.05
CA THR A 54 5.10 -5.25 -10.73
C THR A 54 4.85 -4.86 -9.29
N TYR A 55 5.94 -4.70 -8.55
CA TYR A 55 5.93 -4.16 -7.21
C TYR A 55 7.04 -3.11 -7.07
N ASN A 56 6.90 -2.24 -6.08
CA ASN A 56 7.97 -1.35 -5.65
C ASN A 56 8.19 -1.58 -4.15
N ASP A 57 9.44 -1.79 -3.78
CA ASP A 57 9.87 -1.88 -2.39
C ASP A 57 10.46 -0.54 -1.95
N THR A 58 10.29 -0.20 -0.67
CA THR A 58 10.99 0.92 -0.06
C THR A 58 11.34 0.62 1.39
N GLU A 59 12.55 1.01 1.77
CA GLU A 59 13.05 1.04 3.15
C GLU A 59 12.96 2.47 3.73
N ASP A 60 12.46 3.44 2.95
CA ASP A 60 12.12 4.79 3.44
C ASP A 60 10.83 4.71 4.27
N VAL A 61 11.01 4.23 5.50
CA VAL A 61 9.94 4.02 6.48
C VAL A 61 10.01 5.10 7.54
N SER A 62 8.94 5.89 7.59
CA SER A 62 8.71 6.88 8.63
C SER A 62 7.91 6.28 9.80
N GLN A 63 7.93 6.95 10.95
CA GLN A 63 7.16 6.58 12.14
C GLN A 63 6.20 7.72 12.50
N PRO A 64 4.99 7.77 11.92
CA PRO A 64 4.03 8.85 12.19
C PRO A 64 3.47 8.81 13.62
N SER A 65 3.55 7.67 14.31
CA SER A 65 3.20 7.53 15.72
C SER A 65 4.06 6.45 16.40
N PRO A 66 4.10 6.38 17.75
CA PRO A 66 4.89 5.36 18.46
C PRO A 66 4.52 3.90 18.15
N SER A 67 3.33 3.67 17.59
CA SER A 67 2.81 2.32 17.27
C SER A 67 2.75 2.02 15.78
N GLU A 68 3.13 2.96 14.91
CA GLU A 68 2.89 2.86 13.47
C GLU A 68 4.15 3.17 12.65
N SER A 69 4.29 2.44 11.55
CA SER A 69 5.26 2.69 10.49
C SER A 69 4.51 3.04 9.20
N GLU A 70 5.04 3.98 8.43
CA GLU A 70 4.44 4.45 7.17
C GLU A 70 5.49 4.53 6.06
N ALA A 71 5.12 4.11 4.86
CA ALA A 71 5.86 4.35 3.64
C ALA A 71 4.95 4.97 2.57
N ARG A 72 5.56 5.81 1.72
CA ARG A 72 4.86 6.60 0.70
C ARG A 72 5.41 6.28 -0.68
N PHE A 73 4.53 5.92 -1.61
CA PHE A 73 4.85 5.56 -2.98
C PHE A 73 4.20 6.55 -3.92
N ARG A 74 5.02 7.46 -4.47
CA ARG A 74 4.54 8.53 -5.34
C ARG A 74 4.66 8.18 -6.81
N ILE A 75 3.62 8.45 -7.58
CA ILE A 75 3.62 8.47 -9.05
C ILE A 75 3.40 9.92 -9.45
N ASP A 76 4.40 10.56 -10.05
CA ASP A 76 4.35 12.00 -10.37
C ASP A 76 3.46 12.34 -11.56
N SER A 77 3.44 11.48 -12.57
CA SER A 77 2.64 11.65 -13.79
C SER A 77 1.92 10.36 -14.11
N VAL A 78 0.64 10.33 -13.77
CA VAL A 78 -0.24 9.17 -13.94
C VAL A 78 -0.61 9.01 -15.41
N THR A 79 -0.43 7.79 -15.90
CA THR A 79 -0.85 7.33 -17.23
C THR A 79 -1.99 6.33 -17.09
N GLU A 80 -2.70 6.04 -18.18
CA GLU A 80 -3.70 4.95 -18.21
C GLU A 80 -3.11 3.62 -17.72
N GLY A 81 -1.82 3.39 -17.99
CA GLY A 81 -1.10 2.21 -17.54
C GLY A 81 -0.93 2.12 -16.03
N ASN A 82 -1.17 3.18 -15.26
CA ASN A 82 -1.19 3.17 -13.81
C ASN A 82 -2.54 2.76 -13.22
N ALA A 83 -3.65 2.82 -13.97
CA ALA A 83 -4.95 2.34 -13.49
C ALA A 83 -4.90 0.87 -13.06
N GLY A 84 -5.66 0.50 -12.03
CA GLY A 84 -5.80 -0.87 -11.56
C GLY A 84 -5.81 -1.03 -10.05
N LEU A 85 -5.67 -2.28 -9.61
CA LEU A 85 -5.73 -2.68 -8.21
C LEU A 85 -4.34 -2.69 -7.58
N TYR A 86 -4.24 -2.09 -6.39
CA TYR A 86 -3.04 -1.96 -5.59
C TYR A 86 -3.22 -2.59 -4.21
N ARG A 87 -2.13 -3.12 -3.66
CA ARG A 87 -2.06 -3.67 -2.30
C ARG A 87 -0.73 -3.33 -1.65
N CYS A 88 -0.72 -3.19 -0.33
CA CYS A 88 0.50 -3.10 0.46
C CYS A 88 0.80 -4.46 1.12
N VAL A 89 2.08 -4.77 1.24
CA VAL A 89 2.64 -5.81 2.11
C VAL A 89 3.83 -5.21 2.84
N TYR A 90 4.22 -5.73 3.99
CA TYR A 90 5.45 -5.30 4.65
C TYR A 90 6.29 -6.44 5.15
N TYR A 91 7.59 -6.18 5.29
CA TYR A 91 8.54 -7.04 5.96
C TYR A 91 8.84 -6.50 7.36
N LYS A 92 8.54 -7.33 8.36
CA LYS A 92 8.96 -7.13 9.74
C LYS A 92 9.65 -8.43 10.17
N PRO A 93 10.99 -8.42 10.33
CA PRO A 93 11.74 -9.65 10.54
C PRO A 93 11.12 -10.53 11.63
N PRO A 94 11.01 -11.85 11.40
CA PRO A 94 11.60 -12.59 10.29
C PRO A 94 10.66 -12.85 9.09
N LYS A 95 9.46 -12.25 9.04
CA LYS A 95 8.44 -12.63 8.03
C LYS A 95 7.78 -11.44 7.34
N TRP A 96 7.14 -11.73 6.20
CA TRP A 96 6.24 -10.79 5.52
C TRP A 96 4.85 -10.86 6.15
N SER A 97 4.11 -9.76 6.10
CA SER A 97 2.70 -9.71 6.45
C SER A 97 1.83 -10.36 5.37
N ASP A 98 0.55 -10.55 5.69
CA ASP A 98 -0.48 -10.69 4.66
C ASP A 98 -0.65 -9.38 3.87
N GLN A 99 -1.33 -9.47 2.73
CA GLN A 99 -1.69 -8.33 1.89
C GLN A 99 -2.77 -7.46 2.54
N SER A 100 -2.73 -6.16 2.28
CA SER A 100 -3.82 -5.23 2.58
C SER A 100 -5.10 -5.55 1.80
N ASP A 101 -6.18 -4.84 2.13
CA ASP A 101 -7.33 -4.72 1.24
C ASP A 101 -6.92 -4.11 -0.10
N PHE A 102 -7.72 -4.37 -1.13
CA PHE A 102 -7.51 -3.81 -2.46
C PHE A 102 -7.84 -2.32 -2.47
N LEU A 103 -7.02 -1.56 -3.20
CA LEU A 103 -7.31 -0.19 -3.56
C LEU A 103 -7.35 -0.06 -5.09
N GLU A 104 -8.48 0.38 -5.63
CA GLU A 104 -8.62 0.63 -7.06
C GLU A 104 -8.25 2.07 -7.40
N LEU A 105 -7.23 2.24 -8.25
CA LEU A 105 -6.87 3.52 -8.85
C LEU A 105 -7.54 3.63 -10.23
N LEU A 106 -8.37 4.65 -10.40
CA LEU A 106 -9.02 5.02 -11.65
C LEU A 106 -8.31 6.24 -12.25
N VAL A 107 -8.08 6.21 -13.56
CA VAL A 107 -7.47 7.33 -14.28
C VAL A 107 -8.53 8.00 -15.14
N LYS A 108 -8.74 9.29 -14.91
CA LYS A 108 -9.66 10.11 -15.73
C LYS A 108 -8.86 10.70 -16.90
N GLY A 109 -9.35 10.49 -18.12
CA GLY A 109 -8.81 11.19 -19.30
C GLY A 109 -8.97 12.71 -19.17
N GLU A 110 -8.21 13.47 -19.96
CA GLU A 110 -8.43 14.91 -20.06
C GLU A 110 -9.86 15.16 -20.57
N ASP A 111 -10.65 15.97 -19.85
CA ASP A 111 -11.85 16.54 -20.42
C ASP A 111 -11.37 17.49 -21.51
N VAL A 112 -11.31 17.01 -22.76
CA VAL A 112 -11.14 17.87 -23.93
C VAL A 112 -12.46 18.64 -24.10
N THR A 113 -12.70 19.63 -23.25
CA THR A 113 -13.68 20.66 -23.53
C THR A 113 -13.13 21.46 -24.69
N TRP A 114 -13.67 21.18 -25.87
CA TRP A 114 -13.35 21.83 -27.14
C TRP A 114 -12.97 23.29 -26.95
N ALA A 115 -11.68 23.60 -27.10
CA ALA A 115 -11.25 24.94 -27.43
C ALA A 115 -11.76 25.22 -28.85
N LEU A 116 -12.98 25.75 -28.93
CA LEU A 116 -13.50 26.47 -30.09
C LEU A 116 -13.10 27.94 -29.97
#